data_AF-F3QW37-F1
#
_entry.id   AF-F3QW37-F1
#
_cell.length_a   1.000
_cell.length_b   1.000
_cell.length_c   1.000
_cell.angle_alpha   90.00
_cell.angle_beta   90.00
_cell.angle_gamma   90.00
#
_symmetry.space_group_name_H-M   'P 1'
#
loop_
_entity.id
_entity.type
_entity.pdbx_description
1 polymer ?
#
loop_
_entity_poly.entity_id
_entity_poly.type
_entity_poly.pdbx_seq_one_letter_code
_entity_poly.pdbx_strand_id
1 'polypeptide(L)' 'MEKEKTAEVVPPFGKLLVKEIRILWDLRVSNGLHLRQGNLSYGGLKRLVKKLKWLC' A
#
# COMPACT_ATOMS: atom_id res chain seq x y z
N MET A 1 18.39 40.59 27.32
CA MET A 1 16.99 40.15 27.45
C MET A 1 16.53 39.77 26.05
N GLU A 2 16.89 38.58 25.59
CA GLU A 2 16.46 38.07 24.29
C GLU A 2 16.15 36.59 24.51
N LYS A 3 14.87 36.27 24.70
CA LYS A 3 14.40 34.90 24.74
C LYS A 3 14.11 34.50 23.30
N GLU A 4 14.98 33.67 22.77
CA GLU A 4 14.78 32.96 21.51
C GLU A 4 13.48 32.15 21.61
N LYS A 5 12.52 32.52 20.76
CA LYS A 5 11.21 31.90 20.65
C LYS A 5 11.38 30.59 19.88
N THR A 6 11.47 29.47 20.60
CA THR A 6 11.39 28.13 20.02
C THR A 6 10.06 28.01 19.28
N ALA A 7 10.12 28.06 17.94
CA ALA A 7 8.99 27.78 17.09
C ALA A 7 8.69 26.28 17.19
N GLU A 8 7.67 25.95 17.98
CA GLU A 8 7.08 24.62 18.03
C GLU A 8 6.58 24.29 16.61
N VAL A 9 7.26 23.34 15.95
CA VAL A 9 6.87 22.82 14.64
C VAL A 9 5.60 22.01 14.84
N VAL A 10 4.46 22.69 14.76
CA VAL A 10 3.14 22.04 14.73
C VAL A 10 3.10 21.16 13.47
N PRO A 11 2.92 19.83 13.59
CA PRO A 11 2.80 18.99 12.41
C PRO A 11 1.56 19.44 11.62
N PRO A 12 1.65 19.58 10.28
CA PRO A 12 0.54 20.08 9.48
C PRO A 12 -0.69 19.18 9.68
N PHE A 13 -1.67 19.72 10.40
CA PHE A 13 -2.99 19.18 10.62
C PHE A 13 -3.69 19.11 9.26
N GLY A 14 -3.65 17.95 8.60
CA GLY A 14 -4.25 17.84 7.26
C GLY A 14 -3.88 16.63 6.42
N LYS A 15 -2.89 15.83 6.82
CA LYS A 15 -2.75 14.48 6.27
C LYS A 15 -3.32 13.52 7.28
N LEU A 16 -4.63 13.26 7.19
CA LEU A 16 -5.17 12.00 7.68
C LEU A 16 -4.20 10.95 7.18
N LEU A 17 -3.50 10.26 8.09
CA LEU A 17 -2.63 9.15 7.74
C LEU A 17 -3.59 8.10 7.19
N VAL A 18 -3.95 8.22 5.91
CA VAL A 18 -4.65 7.18 5.18
C VAL A 18 -3.66 6.04 5.24
N LYS A 19 -3.86 5.16 6.20
CA LYS A 19 -2.99 4.00 6.41
C LYS A 19 -2.92 3.34 5.06
N GLU A 20 -1.70 3.32 4.51
CA GLU A 20 -1.46 2.79 3.19
C GLU A 20 -2.03 1.37 3.15
N ILE A 21 -3.01 1.15 2.27
CA ILE A 21 -3.71 -0.13 2.19
C ILE A 21 -2.71 -1.16 1.65
N ARG A 22 -2.39 -2.14 2.49
CA ARG A 22 -1.49 -3.24 2.16
C ARG A 22 -2.31 -4.49 1.91
N ILE A 23 -2.29 -4.95 0.67
CA ILE A 23 -3.09 -6.08 0.23
C ILE A 23 -2.22 -7.34 0.25
N LEU A 24 -2.74 -8.41 0.85
CA LEU A 24 -2.22 -9.75 0.72
C LEU A 24 -3.03 -10.48 -0.34
N TRP A 25 -2.37 -11.19 -1.24
CA TRP A 25 -3.05 -12.07 -2.19
C TRP A 25 -2.39 -13.45 -2.23
N ASP A 26 -3.20 -14.44 -2.56
CA ASP A 26 -2.84 -15.85 -2.71
C ASP A 26 -3.60 -16.38 -3.95
N LEU A 27 -2.88 -16.99 -4.89
CA LEU A 27 -3.43 -17.66 -6.07
C LEU A 27 -3.05 -19.13 -6.06
N ARG A 28 -4.06 -19.97 -6.20
CA ARG A 28 -3.94 -21.41 -6.34
C ARG A 28 -4.55 -21.85 -7.65
N VAL A 29 -3.80 -22.63 -8.41
CA VAL A 29 -4.22 -23.18 -9.69
C VAL A 29 -4.28 -24.71 -9.56
N SER A 30 -5.25 -25.34 -10.21
CA SER A 30 -5.48 -26.79 -10.12
C SER A 30 -4.29 -27.64 -10.58
N ASN A 31 -3.36 -27.06 -11.36
CA ASN A 31 -2.11 -27.72 -11.75
C ASN A 31 -1.03 -27.72 -10.64
N GLY A 32 -1.37 -27.26 -9.43
CA GLY A 32 -0.46 -27.22 -8.29
C GLY A 32 0.35 -25.92 -8.16
N LEU A 33 0.22 -24.97 -9.10
CA LEU A 33 0.86 -23.66 -8.96
C LEU A 33 0.23 -22.88 -7.80
N HIS A 34 1.06 -22.44 -6.86
CA HIS A 34 0.67 -21.62 -5.71
C HIS A 34 1.57 -20.39 -5.62
N LEU A 35 0.97 -19.19 -5.65
CA LEU A 35 1.66 -17.91 -5.54
C LEU A 35 1.07 -17.11 -4.38
N ARG A 36 1.91 -16.54 -3.53
CA ARG A 36 1.48 -15.70 -2.40
C ARG A 36 2.39 -14.49 -2.25
N GLN A 37 1.81 -13.30 -2.11
CA GLN A 37 2.57 -12.08 -1.89
C GLN A 37 1.77 -11.07 -1.08
N GLY A 38 2.45 -10.41 -0.14
CA GLY A 38 1.89 -9.36 0.70
C GLY A 38 2.27 -7.96 0.23
N ASN A 39 1.79 -6.96 0.98
CA ASN A 39 2.14 -5.55 0.83
C ASN A 39 1.90 -5.00 -0.59
N LEU A 40 0.89 -5.53 -1.27
CA LEU A 40 0.52 -5.07 -2.59
C LEU A 40 -0.27 -3.77 -2.49
N SER A 41 0.15 -2.77 -3.25
CA SER A 41 -0.67 -1.56 -3.44
C SER A 41 -1.89 -1.90 -4.29
N TYR A 42 -2.94 -1.08 -4.20
CA TYR A 42 -4.11 -1.22 -5.06
C TYR A 42 -3.75 -1.22 -6.56
N GLY A 43 -2.81 -0.36 -6.97
CA GLY A 43 -2.32 -0.30 -8.34
C GLY A 43 -1.65 -1.60 -8.78
N GLY A 44 -0.84 -2.20 -7.89
CA GLY A 44 -0.23 -3.50 -8.14
C GLY A 44 -1.27 -4.61 -8.28
N LEU A 45 -2.31 -4.60 -7.44
CA LEU A 45 -3.40 -5.60 -7.51
C LEU A 45 -4.15 -5.48 -8.84
N LYS A 46 -4.49 -4.25 -9.24
CA LYS A 46 -5.16 -3.99 -10.53
C LYS A 46 -4.35 -4.50 -11.71
N ARG A 47 -3.02 -4.33 -11.68
CA ARG A 47 -2.12 -4.84 -12.72
C ARG A 47 -2.07 -6.37 -12.72
N LEU A 48 -2.05 -6.97 -11.54
CA LEU A 48 -2.04 -8.43 -11.38
C LEU A 48 -3.32 -9.07 -11.93
N VAL A 49 -4.49 -8.55 -11.53
CA VAL A 49 -5.80 -9.03 -12.03
C VAL A 49 -5.89 -8.90 -13.56
N LYS A 50 -5.38 -7.82 -14.14
CA LYS A 50 -5.33 -7.67 -15.61
C LYS A 50 -4.49 -8.76 -16.27
N LYS A 51 -3.32 -9.10 -15.72
CA LYS A 51 -2.47 -10.17 -16.25
C LYS A 51 -3.17 -11.53 -16.17
N LEU A 52 -3.81 -11.83 -15.04
CA LEU A 52 -4.56 -13.08 -14.88
C LEU A 52 -5.71 -13.20 -15.87
N LYS A 53 -6.45 -12.11 -16.12
CA LYS A 53 -7.50 -12.07 -17.15
C LYS A 53 -7.02 -12.35 -18.57
N TRP A 54 -5.74 -12.12 -18.87
CA TRP A 54 -5.17 -12.43 -20.18
C TRP A 54 -4.79 -13.91 -20.33
N LEU A 55 -4.73 -14.65 -19.21
CA LEU A 55 -4.43 -16.09 -19.20
C LEU A 55 -5.69 -16.97 -19.29
N CYS A 56 -6.88 -16.37 -19.33
CA CYS A 56 -8.18 -17.02 -19.55
C CYS A 56 -8.79 -16.52 -20.85
#